data_AF-A0A3P3XQE2-F1
#
_entry.id   AF-A0A3P3XQE2-F1
#
_cell.length_a   1.000
_cell.length_b   1.000
_cell.length_c   1.000
_cell.angle_alpha   90.00
_cell.angle_beta   90.00
_cell.angle_gamma   90.00
#
_symmetry.space_group_name_H-M   'P 1'
#
loop_
_entity.id
_entity.type
_entity.pdbx_description
1 polymer ?
#
loop_
_entity_poly.entity_id
_entity_poly.type
_entity_poly.pdbx_seq_one_letter_code
_entity_poly.pdbx_strand_id
1 'polypeptide(L)'
;MQRPRRCKGKSQRKLVELLGLSLKAVESYEQGWRSVSSNVERMLYFLLFKLNQKAFEAEFPCWEATSCPEERRGHCVAYVAQEGYFCWFFTGGLCASAKALGEGERHCYGCTVFIRRRSLAEASAAGGDASGERRDDASR
;
A
#
# COMPACT_ATOMS: atom_id res chain seq x y z
N MET A 1 -8.44 -0.34 13.38
CA MET A 1 -8.30 -0.22 11.91
C MET A 1 -8.01 1.25 11.57
N GLN A 2 -6.75 1.63 11.37
CA GLN A 2 -6.42 3.02 11.04
C GLN A 2 -6.69 3.25 9.56
N ARG A 3 -7.81 3.93 9.26
CA ARG A 3 -8.19 4.41 7.92
C ARG A 3 -6.95 4.94 7.19
N PRO A 4 -6.67 4.57 5.93
CA PRO A 4 -5.70 5.28 5.11
C PRO A 4 -6.11 6.75 5.12
N ARG A 5 -5.40 7.58 5.88
CA ARG A 5 -5.72 9.00 5.98
C ARG A 5 -5.44 9.57 4.60
N ARG A 6 -6.51 9.99 3.91
CA ARG A 6 -6.51 10.87 2.73
C ARG A 6 -5.32 10.64 1.81
N CYS A 7 -5.55 10.00 0.67
CA CYS A 7 -4.65 10.18 -0.49
C CYS A 7 -4.69 11.67 -0.86
N LYS A 8 -3.90 12.51 -0.17
CA LYS A 8 -3.89 13.97 -0.33
C LYS A 8 -3.47 14.28 -1.77
N GLY A 9 -4.22 15.20 -2.39
CA GLY A 9 -4.04 15.63 -3.78
C GLY A 9 -5.03 15.04 -4.79
N LYS A 10 -5.79 13.99 -4.44
CA LYS A 10 -6.82 13.42 -5.32
C LYS A 10 -8.21 13.64 -4.75
N SER A 11 -9.08 14.27 -5.55
CA SER A 11 -10.49 14.41 -5.20
C SER A 11 -11.14 13.03 -5.04
N GLN A 12 -12.22 12.93 -4.25
CA GLN A 12 -13.03 11.70 -4.15
C GLN A 12 -13.37 11.15 -5.55
N ARG A 13 -13.71 12.03 -6.50
CA ARG A 13 -13.96 11.67 -7.91
C ARG A 13 -12.75 11.00 -8.57
N LYS A 14 -11.55 11.51 -8.34
CA LYS A 14 -10.35 10.90 -8.92
C LYS A 14 -10.06 9.52 -8.31
N LEU A 15 -10.36 9.35 -7.03
CA LEU A 15 -10.22 8.06 -6.36
C LEU A 15 -11.24 7.03 -6.89
N VAL A 16 -12.50 7.46 -7.07
CA VAL A 16 -13.58 6.71 -7.71
C VAL A 16 -13.16 6.21 -9.09
N GLU A 17 -12.66 7.11 -9.95
CA GLU A 17 -12.17 6.76 -11.28
C GLU A 17 -11.02 5.76 -11.24
N LEU A 18 -10.00 6.00 -10.42
CA LEU A 18 -8.80 5.16 -10.37
C LEU A 18 -9.05 3.76 -9.80
N LEU A 19 -10.00 3.65 -8.88
CA LEU A 19 -10.32 2.39 -8.20
C LEU A 19 -11.53 1.66 -8.81
N GLY A 20 -12.16 2.22 -9.84
CA GLY A 20 -13.39 1.67 -10.42
C GLY A 20 -14.53 1.55 -9.39
N LEU A 21 -14.56 2.45 -8.40
CA LEU A 21 -15.61 2.49 -7.37
C LEU A 21 -16.72 3.45 -7.79
N SER A 22 -17.87 3.39 -7.12
CA SER A 22 -18.89 4.44 -7.25
C SER A 22 -18.66 5.56 -6.23
N LEU A 23 -19.07 6.79 -6.55
CA LEU A 23 -19.02 7.92 -5.61
C LEU A 23 -19.77 7.59 -4.32
N LYS A 24 -20.96 6.98 -4.43
CA LYS A 24 -21.75 6.51 -3.30
C LYS A 24 -21.00 5.49 -2.43
N ALA A 25 -20.19 4.61 -3.02
CA ALA A 25 -19.38 3.66 -2.25
C ALA A 25 -18.32 4.40 -1.42
N VAL A 26 -17.61 5.36 -2.02
CA VAL A 26 -16.60 6.17 -1.33
C VAL A 26 -17.21 7.00 -0.21
N GLU A 27 -18.32 7.71 -0.47
CA GLU A 27 -19.06 8.48 0.55
C GLU A 27 -19.49 7.58 1.72
N SER A 28 -20.02 6.39 1.41
CA SER A 28 -20.46 5.43 2.42
C SER A 28 -19.32 4.91 3.29
N TYR A 29 -18.12 4.73 2.73
CA TYR A 29 -16.92 4.37 3.50
C TYR A 29 -16.44 5.50 4.41
N GLU A 30 -16.41 6.74 3.91
CA GLU A 30 -15.91 7.90 4.66
C GLU A 30 -16.83 8.25 5.84
N GLN A 31 -18.14 8.21 5.61
CA GLN A 31 -19.18 8.41 6.62
C GLN A 31 -19.30 7.24 7.60
N GLY A 32 -18.64 6.11 7.31
CA GLY A 32 -18.67 4.91 8.16
C GLY A 32 -19.98 4.11 8.07
N TRP A 33 -20.84 4.42 7.09
CA TRP A 33 -22.05 3.63 6.81
C TRP A 33 -21.74 2.22 6.30
N ARG A 34 -20.56 2.04 5.69
CA ARG A 34 -20.06 0.73 5.25
C ARG A 34 -18.60 0.58 5.67
N SER A 35 -18.22 -0.64 6.05
CA SER A 35 -16.81 -0.99 6.20
C SER A 35 -16.13 -1.05 4.83
N VAL A 36 -14.86 -0.66 4.79
CA VAL A 36 -14.05 -0.79 3.57
C VAL A 36 -13.78 -2.28 3.36
N SER A 37 -14.08 -2.80 2.17
CA SER A 37 -13.78 -4.20 1.87
C SER A 37 -12.27 -4.43 1.77
N SER A 38 -11.81 -5.63 2.11
CA SER A 38 -10.37 -5.96 2.04
C SER A 38 -9.78 -5.77 0.65
N ASN A 39 -10.57 -5.94 -0.42
CA ASN A 39 -10.13 -5.67 -1.78
C ASN A 39 -9.87 -4.18 -2.01
N VAL A 40 -10.76 -3.31 -1.54
CA VAL A 40 -10.58 -1.85 -1.62
C VAL A 40 -9.38 -1.40 -0.80
N GLU A 41 -9.19 -1.96 0.40
CA GLU A 41 -8.00 -1.68 1.20
C GLU A 41 -6.72 -2.07 0.46
N ARG A 42 -6.69 -3.24 -0.17
CA ARG A 42 -5.53 -3.70 -0.93
C ARG A 42 -5.21 -2.77 -2.10
N MET A 43 -6.23 -2.36 -2.85
CA MET A 43 -6.04 -1.43 -3.97
C MET A 43 -5.54 -0.07 -3.50
N LEU A 44 -6.05 0.44 -2.36
CA LEU A 44 -5.60 1.70 -1.77
C LEU A 44 -4.13 1.64 -1.37
N TYR A 45 -3.70 0.60 -0.64
CA TYR A 45 -2.30 0.43 -0.27
C TYR A 45 -1.41 0.21 -1.49
N PHE A 46 -1.92 -0.46 -2.53
CA PHE A 46 -1.16 -0.71 -3.76
C PHE A 46 -0.87 0.60 -4.47
N LEU A 47 -1.89 1.44 -4.64
CA LEU A 47 -1.73 2.78 -5.20
C LEU A 47 -0.81 3.63 -4.33
N LEU A 48 -0.97 3.62 -3.00
CA LEU A 48 -0.10 4.36 -2.09
C LEU A 48 1.36 3.98 -2.29
N PHE A 49 1.67 2.68 -2.37
CA PHE A 49 3.04 2.21 -2.50
C PHE A 49 3.58 2.46 -3.92
N LYS A 50 2.81 2.16 -4.97
CA LYS A 50 3.26 2.39 -6.35
C LYS A 50 3.49 3.87 -6.65
N LEU A 51 2.66 4.77 -6.12
CA LEU A 51 2.85 6.23 -6.30
C LEU A 51 4.02 6.80 -5.50
N ASN A 52 4.50 6.09 -4.48
CA ASN A 52 5.62 6.51 -3.64
C ASN A 52 6.86 5.62 -3.84
N GLN A 53 6.99 4.99 -5.01
CA GLN A 53 8.09 4.04 -5.26
C GLN A 53 9.48 4.63 -5.04
N LYS A 54 9.67 5.93 -5.35
CA LYS A 54 10.91 6.67 -5.09
C LYS A 54 11.31 6.68 -3.62
N ALA A 55 10.33 6.70 -2.71
CA ALA A 55 10.57 6.67 -1.27
C ALA A 55 11.12 5.31 -0.79
N PHE A 56 11.13 4.29 -1.66
CA PHE A 56 11.58 2.94 -1.36
C PHE A 56 12.80 2.51 -2.17
N GLU A 57 13.42 3.40 -2.96
CA GLU A 57 14.57 3.04 -3.80
C GLU A 57 15.75 2.50 -2.99
N ALA A 58 15.94 2.99 -1.76
CA ALA A 58 16.96 2.51 -0.83
C ALA A 58 16.51 1.28 0.01
N GLU A 59 15.29 0.78 -0.18
CA GLU A 59 14.73 -0.30 0.64
C GLU A 59 14.91 -1.68 -0.02
N PHE A 60 15.49 -2.60 0.73
CA PHE A 60 15.62 -3.99 0.30
C PHE A 60 14.26 -4.72 0.23
N PRO A 61 14.13 -5.75 -0.61
CA PRO A 61 13.05 -6.71 -0.56
C PRO A 61 12.85 -7.28 0.85
N CYS A 62 11.61 -7.68 1.18
CA CYS A 62 11.32 -8.14 2.54
C CYS A 62 12.23 -9.29 2.99
N TRP A 63 12.62 -10.20 2.09
CA TRP A 63 13.43 -11.38 2.45
C TRP A 63 14.89 -11.05 2.77
N GLU A 64 15.42 -9.96 2.23
CA GLU A 64 16.74 -9.43 2.58
C GLU A 64 16.65 -8.62 3.87
N ALA A 65 15.66 -7.74 3.97
CA ALA A 65 15.46 -6.89 5.14
C ALA A 65 15.18 -7.67 6.43
N THR A 66 14.62 -8.88 6.34
CA THR A 66 14.29 -9.72 7.51
C THR A 66 15.15 -10.98 7.63
N SER A 67 16.17 -11.15 6.78
CA SER A 67 16.99 -12.37 6.73
C SER A 67 16.13 -13.63 6.64
N CYS A 68 15.14 -13.62 5.73
CA CYS A 68 14.14 -14.67 5.60
C CYS A 68 14.80 -16.01 5.22
N PRO A 69 14.55 -17.11 5.96
CA PRO A 69 15.15 -18.40 5.66
C PRO A 69 14.64 -18.97 4.34
N GLU A 70 15.46 -19.77 3.65
CA GLU A 70 15.17 -20.32 2.33
C GLU A 70 13.87 -21.14 2.29
N GLU A 71 13.64 -21.96 3.32
CA GLU A 71 12.41 -22.73 3.50
C GLU A 71 11.15 -21.82 3.43
N ARG A 72 11.20 -20.64 4.07
CA ARG A 72 10.10 -19.68 4.03
C ARG A 72 9.95 -19.03 2.65
N ARG A 73 11.07 -18.76 1.95
CA ARG A 73 11.07 -18.13 0.62
C ARG A 73 10.33 -18.98 -0.41
N GLY A 74 10.49 -20.30 -0.37
CA GLY A 74 9.77 -21.24 -1.23
C GLY A 74 8.23 -21.18 -1.10
N HIS A 75 7.74 -20.78 0.08
CA HIS A 75 6.31 -20.61 0.35
C HIS A 75 5.85 -19.14 0.33
N CYS A 76 6.67 -18.22 -0.18
CA CYS A 76 6.36 -16.79 -0.18
C CYS A 76 6.01 -16.30 -1.58
N VAL A 77 4.76 -15.90 -1.79
CA VAL A 77 4.32 -15.33 -3.08
C VAL A 77 5.12 -14.10 -3.50
N ALA A 78 5.52 -13.25 -2.54
CA ALA A 78 6.35 -12.08 -2.85
C ALA A 78 7.75 -12.48 -3.33
N TYR A 79 8.34 -13.55 -2.80
CA TYR A 79 9.62 -14.06 -3.28
C TYR A 79 9.47 -14.68 -4.67
N VAL A 80 8.48 -15.55 -4.87
CA VAL A 80 8.24 -16.19 -6.17
C VAL A 80 7.94 -15.17 -7.27
N ALA A 81 7.15 -14.14 -6.96
CA ALA A 81 6.81 -13.07 -7.90
C ALA A 81 7.91 -12.00 -8.04
N GLN A 82 9.01 -12.08 -7.26
CA GLN A 82 10.04 -11.04 -7.18
C GLN A 82 9.48 -9.66 -6.80
N GLU A 83 8.41 -9.65 -6.00
CA GLU A 83 7.66 -8.49 -5.57
C GLU A 83 7.73 -8.39 -4.04
N GLY A 84 8.95 -8.19 -3.51
CA GLY A 84 9.28 -8.20 -2.08
C GLY A 84 8.58 -7.16 -1.21
N TYR A 85 7.68 -6.38 -1.81
CA TYR A 85 6.99 -5.24 -1.21
C TYR A 85 5.47 -5.45 -1.14
N PHE A 86 4.96 -6.48 -1.82
CA PHE A 86 3.53 -6.65 -2.08
C PHE A 86 2.99 -8.01 -1.62
N CYS A 87 3.65 -8.71 -0.68
CA CYS A 87 3.11 -9.97 -0.15
C CYS A 87 1.65 -9.84 0.33
N TRP A 88 1.37 -8.76 1.06
CA TRP A 88 0.04 -8.40 1.58
C TRP A 88 -1.00 -8.12 0.48
N PHE A 89 -0.57 -7.75 -0.72
CA PHE A 89 -1.47 -7.52 -1.84
C PHE A 89 -2.03 -8.85 -2.35
N PHE A 90 -1.17 -9.85 -2.48
CA PHE A 90 -1.52 -11.18 -2.98
C PHE A 90 -2.24 -12.03 -1.94
N THR A 91 -1.76 -12.04 -0.70
CA THR A 91 -2.28 -12.92 0.36
C THR A 91 -3.33 -12.24 1.22
N GLY A 92 -3.47 -10.92 1.07
CA GLY A 92 -4.31 -10.11 1.93
C GLY A 92 -3.72 -9.90 3.32
N GLY A 93 -4.57 -10.07 4.33
CA GLY A 93 -4.20 -9.85 5.71
C GLY A 93 -3.29 -10.93 6.28
N LEU A 94 -3.17 -12.12 5.67
CA LEU A 94 -2.48 -13.26 6.27
C LEU A 94 -1.18 -13.61 5.54
N CYS A 95 -0.13 -13.95 6.28
CA CYS A 95 1.14 -14.39 5.72
C CYS A 95 1.05 -15.83 5.19
N ALA A 96 1.14 -16.03 3.87
CA ALA A 96 1.09 -17.36 3.26
C ALA A 96 2.18 -18.30 3.78
N SER A 97 3.40 -17.80 3.96
CA SER A 97 4.52 -18.64 4.41
C SER A 97 4.38 -19.04 5.88
N ALA A 98 3.83 -18.17 6.74
CA ALA A 98 3.55 -18.54 8.13
C ALA A 98 2.48 -19.65 8.21
N LYS A 99 1.45 -19.57 7.37
CA LYS A 99 0.43 -20.62 7.24
C LYS A 99 1.04 -21.94 6.75
N ALA A 100 1.88 -21.90 5.72
CA ALA A 100 2.51 -23.09 5.14
C ALA A 100 3.44 -23.80 6.15
N LEU A 101 4.15 -23.03 6.97
CA LEU A 101 5.11 -23.55 7.96
C LEU A 101 4.49 -23.86 9.33
N GLY A 102 3.16 -23.71 9.49
CA GLY A 102 2.49 -23.99 10.77
C GLY A 102 2.83 -23.04 11.91
N GLU A 103 3.30 -21.83 11.62
CA GLU A 103 3.76 -20.84 12.63
C GLU A 103 2.64 -19.99 13.23
N GLY A 104 1.39 -20.41 13.05
CA GLY A 104 0.20 -19.66 13.43
C GLY A 104 -0.14 -18.50 12.50
N GLU A 105 -1.21 -17.78 12.85
CA GLU A 105 -1.69 -16.66 12.07
C GLU A 105 -0.79 -15.43 12.25
N ARG A 106 -0.18 -14.97 11.16
CA ARG A 106 0.58 -13.72 11.12
C ARG A 106 -0.09 -12.72 10.20
N HIS A 107 -0.38 -11.53 10.73
CA HIS A 107 -1.08 -10.49 9.98
C HIS A 107 -0.09 -9.59 9.20
N CYS A 108 -0.22 -9.51 7.88
CA CYS A 108 0.67 -8.75 7.01
C CYS A 108 0.65 -7.25 7.32
N TYR A 109 -0.48 -6.67 7.70
CA TYR A 109 -0.54 -5.25 8.11
C TYR A 109 0.17 -4.96 9.45
N GLY A 110 0.51 -5.98 10.23
CA GLY A 110 1.36 -5.87 11.42
C GLY A 110 2.84 -6.15 11.15
N CYS A 111 3.21 -6.49 9.91
CA CYS A 111 4.59 -6.76 9.54
C CYS A 111 5.44 -5.48 9.60
N THR A 112 6.65 -5.57 10.15
CA THR A 112 7.60 -4.45 10.25
C THR A 112 7.92 -3.84 8.87
N VAL A 113 8.05 -4.67 7.84
CA VAL A 113 8.29 -4.21 6.45
C VAL A 113 7.10 -3.41 5.92
N PHE A 114 5.87 -3.87 6.19
CA PHE A 114 4.66 -3.14 5.79
C PHE A 114 4.54 -1.80 6.51
N ILE A 115 4.71 -1.80 7.84
CA ILE A 115 4.62 -0.60 8.67
C ILE A 115 5.68 0.42 8.24
N ARG A 116 6.94 0.01 8.09
CA ARG A 116 8.04 0.87 7.66
C ARG A 116 7.74 1.54 6.32
N ARG A 117 7.28 0.77 5.33
CA ARG A 117 6.93 1.29 4.00
C ARG A 117 5.75 2.23 4.03
N ARG A 118 4.72 1.89 4.79
CA ARG A 118 3.57 2.77 4.97
C ARG A 118 4.01 4.12 5.54
N SER A 119 4.86 4.11 6.56
CA SER A 119 5.40 5.35 7.15
C SER A 119 6.23 6.16 6.14
N LEU A 120 7.08 5.52 5.34
CA LEU A 120 7.85 6.18 4.28
C LEU A 120 6.94 6.77 3.20
N ALA A 121 5.89 6.06 2.78
CA ALA A 121 4.92 6.53 1.80
C ALA A 121 4.16 7.76 2.31
N GLU A 122 3.73 7.72 3.57
CA GLU A 122 3.03 8.82 4.23
C GLU A 122 3.94 10.05 4.40
N ALA A 123 5.23 9.87 4.69
CA ALA A 123 6.22 10.94 4.79
C ALA A 123 6.55 11.57 3.42
N SER A 124 6.73 10.74 2.38
CA SER A 124 6.95 11.19 1.00
C SER A 124 5.76 12.03 0.49
N ALA A 125 4.54 11.61 0.80
CA ALA A 125 3.33 12.36 0.46
C ALA A 125 3.21 13.72 1.20
N ALA A 126 3.88 13.90 2.34
CA ALA A 126 3.90 15.16 3.08
C ALA A 126 4.97 16.15 2.58
N GLY A 127 6.04 15.66 1.95
CA GLY A 127 7.15 16.49 1.45
C GLY A 127 7.00 17.00 0.00
N GLY A 128 6.02 16.50 -0.75
CA GLY A 128 5.82 16.82 -2.19
C GLY A 128 5.16 18.16 -2.50
N ASP A 129 4.83 18.99 -1.50
CA ASP A 129 3.99 20.19 -1.65
C ASP A 129 4.76 21.50 -1.90
N ALA A 130 6.05 21.44 -2.26
CA ALA A 130 6.91 22.63 -2.40
C ALA A 130 7.42 22.91 -3.83
N SER A 131 7.02 22.16 -4.86
CA SER A 131 7.63 22.30 -6.20
C SER A 131 6.68 22.04 -7.38
N GLY A 132 5.46 22.56 -7.31
CA GLY A 132 4.41 22.32 -8.30
C GLY A 132 3.62 23.53 -8.78
N GLU A 133 4.10 24.77 -8.65
CA GLU A 133 3.51 25.94 -9.31
C GLU A 133 4.46 26.47 -10.39
N ARG A 134 4.46 25.82 -11.56
CA ARG A 134 4.81 26.54 -12.80
C ARG A 134 3.53 27.12 -13.35
N ARG A 135 3.42 28.44 -13.21
CA ARG A 135 2.49 29.30 -13.94
C ARG A 135 2.83 29.16 -15.42
N ASP A 136 1.97 28.48 -16.16
CA ASP A 136 1.85 28.72 -17.59
C ASP A 136 0.80 29.81 -17.77
N ASP A 137 1.22 31.05 -17.49
CA ASP A 137 0.53 32.26 -17.92
C ASP A 137 1.58 33.22 -18.49
N ALA A 138 1.77 33.16 -19.80
CA ALA A 138 2.46 34.18 -20.60
C ALA A 138 2.11 33.98 -22.09
N SER A 139 0.96 34.57 -22.47
CA SER A 139 0.82 35.48 -23.61
C SER A 139 1.61 35.19 -24.91
N ARG A 140 0.91 34.77 -25.98
CA ARG A 140 0.65 35.57 -27.19
C ARG A 140 -0.10 34.76 -28.25
#